data_AF-A0A2T5B7X9-F1
#
_entry.id   AF-A0A2T5B7X9-F1
#
_cell.length_a   1.000
_cell.length_b   1.000
_cell.length_c   1.000
_cell.angle_alpha   90.00
_cell.angle_beta   90.00
_cell.angle_gamma   90.00
#
_symmetry.space_group_name_H-M   'P 1'
#
loop_
_entity.id
_entity.type
_entity.pdbx_description
1 polymer ?
#
loop_
_entity_poly.entity_id
_entity_poly.type
_entity_poly.pdbx_seq_one_letter_code
_entity_poly.pdbx_strand_id
1 'polypeptide(L)'
;MDMVEDAVVGEIRRMIRAPEVAARTIKALRDESSTVDEKAVVQALGEFDQLWAALYPAEQTRIVQLLVERVTVGEDGIAVDLRHEGLGSVLRDMMATRQTEAHA
;
A
#
# COMPACT_ATOMS: atom_id res chain seq x y z
N MET A 1 9.65 -13.88 7.34
CA MET A 1 9.83 -12.54 6.80
C MET A 1 11.14 -12.01 7.34
N ASP A 2 11.87 -11.29 6.50
CA ASP A 2 13.10 -10.63 6.89
C ASP A 2 12.78 -9.37 7.70
N MET A 3 13.63 -8.99 8.66
CA MET A 3 13.40 -7.85 9.57
C MET A 3 13.18 -6.52 8.81
N VAL A 4 13.75 -6.43 7.61
CA VAL A 4 13.59 -5.31 6.69
C VAL A 4 12.19 -5.27 6.07
N GLU A 5 11.61 -6.41 5.72
CA GLU A 5 10.26 -6.48 5.13
C GLU A 5 9.22 -5.99 6.13
N ASP A 6 9.32 -6.42 7.38
CA ASP A 6 8.42 -6.00 8.45
C ASP A 6 8.52 -4.49 8.74
N ALA A 7 9.74 -3.93 8.67
CA ALA A 7 9.96 -2.50 8.85
C ALA A 7 9.34 -1.65 7.73
N VAL A 8 9.50 -2.09 6.48
CA VAL A 8 8.91 -1.43 5.31
C VAL A 8 7.38 -1.47 5.38
N VAL A 9 6.80 -2.63 5.68
CA VAL A 9 5.35 -2.79 5.82
C VAL A 9 4.82 -1.94 6.96
N GLY A 10 5.54 -1.90 8.08
CA GLY A 10 5.23 -1.04 9.22
C GLY A 10 5.18 0.44 8.84
N GLU A 11 6.09 0.90 7.98
CA GLU A 11 6.10 2.28 7.51
C GLU A 11 4.99 2.58 6.51
N ILE A 12 4.77 1.70 5.53
CA ILE A 12 3.64 1.81 4.59
C ILE A 12 2.31 1.88 5.35
N ARG A 13 2.13 1.04 6.37
CA ARG A 13 0.96 1.07 7.25
C ARG A 13 0.82 2.40 7.97
N ARG A 14 1.92 2.96 8.47
CA ARG A 14 1.93 4.27 9.14
C ARG A 14 1.49 5.39 8.18
N MET A 15 2.00 5.36 6.95
CA MET A 15 1.65 6.31 5.89
C MET A 15 0.18 6.19 5.49
N ILE A 16 -0.33 4.97 5.22
CA ILE A 16 -1.73 4.75 4.81
C ILE A 16 -2.71 5.23 5.89
N ARG A 17 -2.35 5.08 7.16
CA ARG A 17 -3.15 5.53 8.31
C ARG A 17 -2.99 7.03 8.62
N ALA A 18 -2.11 7.74 7.92
CA ALA A 18 -1.92 9.16 8.14
C ALA A 18 -3.19 9.93 7.77
N PRO A 19 -3.64 10.89 8.60
CA PRO A 19 -4.86 11.66 8.34
C PRO A 19 -4.77 12.45 7.03
N GLU A 20 -3.57 12.84 6.61
CA GLU A 20 -3.32 13.50 5.32
C GLU A 20 -3.62 12.58 4.13
N VAL A 21 -3.34 11.28 4.25
CA VAL A 21 -3.66 10.30 3.21
C VAL A 21 -5.17 10.09 3.15
N ALA A 22 -5.85 9.95 4.28
CA ALA A 22 -7.31 9.86 4.32
C ALA A 22 -7.97 11.09 3.67
N ALA A 23 -7.54 12.30 4.06
CA ALA A 23 -8.06 13.55 3.51
C ALA A 23 -7.84 13.67 1.99
N ARG A 24 -6.65 13.29 1.50
CA ARG A 24 -6.33 13.30 0.06
C ARG A 24 -7.15 12.28 -0.71
N THR A 25 -7.31 11.07 -0.19
CA THR A 25 -8.12 10.01 -0.82
C THR A 25 -9.58 10.44 -0.92
N ILE A 26 -10.15 10.98 0.16
CA ILE A 26 -11.53 11.48 0.15
C ILE A 26 -11.68 12.63 -0.86
N LYS A 27 -10.70 13.53 -0.95
CA LYS A 27 -10.72 14.62 -1.93
C LYS A 27 -10.69 14.08 -3.36
N ALA A 28 -9.77 13.17 -3.67
CA ALA A 28 -9.67 12.57 -5.01
C ALA A 28 -10.96 11.84 -5.41
N LEU A 29 -11.55 11.06 -4.50
CA LEU A 29 -12.83 10.39 -4.73
C LEU A 29 -13.98 11.38 -4.96
N ARG A 30 -13.96 12.53 -4.28
CA ARG A 30 -14.96 13.60 -4.49
C ARG A 30 -14.85 14.26 -5.86
N ASP A 31 -13.63 14.38 -6.37
CA ASP A 31 -13.37 14.93 -7.71
C ASP A 31 -13.89 13.98 -8.81
N GLU A 32 -13.98 12.67 -8.54
CA GLU A 32 -14.51 11.64 -9.45
C GLU A 32 -16.02 11.37 -9.26
N SER A 33 -16.53 11.47 -8.03
CA SER A 33 -17.93 11.22 -7.67
C SER A 33 -18.40 12.18 -6.58
N SER A 34 -19.49 12.90 -6.83
CA SER A 34 -20.02 13.92 -5.90
C SER A 34 -20.46 13.40 -4.54
N THR A 35 -20.63 12.08 -4.38
CA THR A 35 -21.04 11.45 -3.12
C THR A 35 -19.97 10.48 -2.63
N VAL A 36 -19.25 10.86 -1.58
CA VAL A 36 -18.25 10.03 -0.91
C VAL A 36 -18.62 9.90 0.56
N ASP A 37 -18.76 8.66 1.04
CA ASP A 37 -18.85 8.38 2.47
C ASP A 37 -17.44 8.37 3.07
N GLU A 38 -17.09 9.48 3.73
CA GLU A 38 -15.77 9.65 4.36
C GLU A 38 -15.46 8.57 5.39
N LYS A 39 -16.49 8.11 6.13
CA LYS A 39 -16.30 7.07 7.16
C LYS A 39 -15.96 5.73 6.51
N ALA A 40 -16.62 5.40 5.40
CA ALA A 40 -16.30 4.20 4.63
C ALA A 40 -14.87 4.26 4.07
N VAL A 41 -14.39 5.42 3.62
CA VAL A 41 -13.01 5.59 3.15
C VAL A 41 -12.00 5.37 4.27
N VAL A 42 -12.20 5.99 5.44
CA VAL A 42 -11.31 5.80 6.60
C VAL A 42 -11.31 4.34 7.06
N GLN A 43 -12.48 3.70 7.07
CA GLN A 43 -12.58 2.28 7.41
C GLN A 43 -11.80 1.40 6.42
N ALA A 44 -11.99 1.62 5.11
CA ALA A 44 -11.29 0.87 4.07
C ALA A 44 -9.76 1.04 4.14
N LEU A 45 -9.26 2.24 4.45
CA LEU A 45 -7.84 2.48 4.70
C LEU A 45 -7.34 1.73 5.96
N GLY A 46 -8.19 1.59 6.97
CA GLY A 46 -7.89 0.83 8.19
C GLY A 46 -7.81 -0.69 7.99
N GLU A 47 -8.55 -1.24 7.02
CA GLU A 47 -8.61 -2.67 6.68
C GLU A 47 -7.36 -3.17 5.92
N PHE A 48 -6.45 -2.27 5.52
CA PHE A 48 -5.20 -2.62 4.83
C PHE A 48 -4.40 -3.70 5.56
N ASP A 49 -4.36 -3.69 6.90
CA ASP A 49 -3.61 -4.68 7.68
C ASP A 49 -4.13 -6.10 7.49
N GLN A 50 -5.47 -6.22 7.46
CA GLN A 50 -6.13 -7.50 7.26
C GLN A 50 -5.90 -8.00 5.84
N LEU A 51 -6.00 -7.11 4.85
CA LEU A 51 -5.72 -7.43 3.45
C LEU A 51 -4.27 -7.90 3.26
N TRP A 52 -3.32 -7.16 3.85
CA TRP A 52 -1.89 -7.49 3.76
C TRP A 52 -1.58 -8.85 4.39
N ALA A 53 -2.12 -9.12 5.58
CA ALA A 53 -1.94 -10.39 6.28
C ALA A 53 -2.58 -11.59 5.55
N ALA A 54 -3.58 -11.36 4.71
CA ALA A 54 -4.21 -12.39 3.89
C ALA A 54 -3.40 -12.77 2.64
N LEU A 55 -2.41 -11.97 2.24
CA LEU A 55 -1.54 -12.28 1.11
C LEU A 55 -0.57 -13.42 1.45
N TYR A 56 -0.29 -14.28 0.48
CA TYR A 56 0.79 -15.26 0.61
C TYR A 56 2.13 -14.56 0.90
N PRO A 57 3.02 -15.14 1.72
CA PRO A 57 4.30 -14.51 2.07
C PRO A 57 5.13 -14.10 0.85
N ALA A 58 5.13 -14.91 -0.22
CA ALA A 58 5.84 -14.59 -1.46
C ALA A 58 5.30 -13.33 -2.15
N GLU A 59 3.98 -13.09 -2.07
CA GLU A 59 3.35 -11.91 -2.65
C GLU A 59 3.64 -10.65 -1.83
N GLN A 60 3.69 -10.78 -0.50
CA GLN A 60 4.13 -9.69 0.38
C GLN A 60 5.56 -9.26 0.04
N THR A 61 6.48 -10.21 -0.11
CA THR A 61 7.87 -9.95 -0.54
C THR A 61 7.91 -9.29 -1.93
N ARG A 62 7.13 -9.78 -2.90
CA ARG A 62 7.07 -9.21 -4.25
C ARG A 62 6.63 -7.75 -4.22
N ILE A 63 5.55 -7.43 -3.49
CA ILE A 63 5.06 -6.05 -3.38
C ILE A 63 6.10 -5.16 -2.70
N VAL A 64 6.74 -5.59 -1.62
CA VAL A 64 7.82 -4.83 -0.96
C VAL A 64 8.96 -4.52 -1.94
N GLN A 65 9.41 -5.50 -2.73
CA GLN A 65 10.48 -5.30 -3.72
C GLN A 65 10.11 -4.31 -4.84
N LEU A 66 8.83 -4.25 -5.21
CA LEU A 66 8.32 -3.30 -6.21
C LEU A 66 8.16 -1.89 -5.65
N LEU A 67 7.88 -1.76 -4.35
CA LEU A 67 7.67 -0.47 -3.71
C LEU A 67 8.97 0.17 -3.22
N VAL A 68 9.96 -0.64 -2.81
CA VAL A 68 11.20 -0.15 -2.22
C VAL A 68 12.27 0.06 -3.29
N GLU A 69 12.84 1.26 -3.30
CA GLU A 69 14.01 1.60 -4.08
C GLU A 69 15.29 1.23 -3.33
N ARG A 70 15.37 1.66 -2.05
CA ARG A 70 16.53 1.45 -1.19
C ARG A 70 16.12 1.41 0.27
N VAL A 71 16.82 0.59 1.05
CA VAL A 71 16.76 0.63 2.52
C VAL A 71 18.13 1.01 3.04
N THR A 72 18.18 2.04 3.89
CA THR A 72 19.40 2.48 4.57
C THR A 72 19.24 2.22 6.06
N VAL A 73 20.14 1.41 6.62
CA VAL A 73 20.17 1.09 8.05
C VAL A 73 21.26 1.91 8.73
N GLY A 74 20.89 2.73 9.71
CA GLY A 74 21.80 3.52 10.53
C GLY A 74 21.60 3.23 12.02
N GLU A 75 22.45 3.81 12.86
CA GLU A 75 22.38 3.63 14.32
C GLU A 75 21.07 4.18 14.92
N ASP A 76 20.48 5.20 14.29
CA ASP A 76 19.23 5.84 14.74
C ASP A 76 17.95 5.21 14.17
N GLY A 77 18.07 4.22 13.27
CA GLY A 77 16.93 3.52 12.68
C GLY A 77 17.07 3.18 11.19
N ILE A 78 15.94 2.99 10.53
CA ILE A 78 15.85 2.56 9.13
C ILE A 78 15.20 3.67 8.30
N ALA A 79 15.86 4.07 7.22
CA ALA A 79 15.28 4.92 6.18
C ALA A 79 14.89 4.07 4.97
N VAL A 80 13.67 4.26 4.47
CA VAL A 80 13.13 3.52 3.31
C VAL A 80 12.82 4.52 2.19
N ASP A 81 13.54 4.39 1.08
CA ASP A 81 13.26 5.14 -0.15
C ASP A 81 12.24 4.34 -0.98
N LEU A 82 11.11 4.96 -1.32
CA LEU A 82 10.06 4.35 -2.12
C LEU A 82 10.21 4.71 -3.59
N ARG A 83 10.02 3.73 -4.48
CA ARG A 83 9.98 3.95 -5.92
C ARG A 83 8.76 4.79 -6.26
N HIS A 84 8.97 5.95 -6.87
CA HIS A 84 7.90 6.82 -7.37
C HIS A 84 6.93 6.12 -8.35
N GLU A 85 7.42 5.13 -9.11
CA GLU A 85 6.62 4.35 -10.06
C GLU A 85 6.03 3.05 -9.45
N GLY A 86 6.53 2.63 -8.27
CA GLY A 86 6.26 1.32 -7.69
C GLY A 86 4.79 1.11 -7.36
N LEU A 87 4.12 2.09 -6.76
CA LEU A 87 2.70 2.01 -6.39
C LEU A 87 1.79 1.88 -7.62
N GLY A 88 2.06 2.66 -8.67
CA GLY A 88 1.28 2.60 -9.92
C GLY A 88 1.49 1.28 -10.67
N SER A 89 2.71 0.74 -10.65
CA SER A 89 3.00 -0.58 -11.23
C SER A 89 2.33 -1.70 -10.45
N VAL A 90 2.40 -1.69 -9.12
CA VAL A 90 1.76 -2.69 -8.25
C VAL A 90 0.24 -2.67 -8.44
N LEU A 91 -0.38 -1.48 -8.46
CA LEU A 91 -1.82 -1.36 -8.71
C LEU A 91 -2.22 -1.89 -10.09
N ARG A 92 -1.41 -1.62 -11.13
CA ARG A 92 -1.63 -2.17 -12.47
C ARG A 92 -1.50 -3.69 -12.50
N ASP A 93 -0.49 -4.26 -11.86
CA ASP A 93 -0.30 -5.70 -11.75
C ASP A 93 -1.48 -6.35 -11.00
N MET A 94 -1.90 -5.78 -9.87
CA MET A 94 -3.04 -6.28 -9.10
C MET A 94 -4.36 -6.21 -9.89
N MET A 95 -4.55 -5.17 -10.70
CA MET A 95 -5.71 -5.05 -11.60
C MET A 95 -5.61 -5.95 -12.83
N ALA A 96 -4.40 -6.22 -13.32
CA ALA A 96 -4.17 -7.16 -14.42
C ALA A 96 -4.41 -8.61 -13.97
N THR A 97 -3.95 -9.00 -12.77
CA THR A 97 -4.20 -10.33 -12.19
C THR A 97 -5.70 -10.61 -12.04
N ARG A 98 -6.51 -9.62 -11.62
CA ARG A 98 -7.98 -9.76 -11.55
C ARG A 98 -8.65 -10.04 -12.90
N GLN A 99 -8.06 -9.59 -14.01
CA GLN A 99 -8.61 -9.84 -15.35
C GLN A 99 -8.29 -11.25 -15.87
N THR A 100 -7.16 -11.82 -15.45
CA THR A 100 -6.77 -13.19 -15.81
C THR A 100 -7.62 -14.24 -15.08
N GLU A 101 -8.00 -13.98 -13.82
CA GLU A 101 -8.88 -14.87 -13.05
C GLU A 101 -10.35 -14.81 -13.52
N ALA A 102 -10.82 -13.66 -14.01
CA ALA A 102 -12.19 -13.51 -14.53
C ALA A 102 -12.40 -14.16 -15.92
N HIS A 103 -11.33 -14.57 -16.59
CA HIS A 103 -11.35 -15.22 -17.91
C HIS A 103 -11.00 -16.72 -17.86
N ALA A 104 -10.87 -17.31 -16.67
CA ALA A 104 -10.58 -18.72 -16.45
C ALA A 104 -11.84 -19.53 -16.04
#